data_AF-A0A5M8PUN4-F1
#
_entry.id   AF-A0A5M8PUN4-F1
#
_cell.length_a   1.000
_cell.length_b   1.000
_cell.length_c   1.000
_cell.angle_alpha   90.00
_cell.angle_beta   90.00
_cell.angle_gamma   90.00
#
_symmetry.space_group_name_H-M   'P 1'
#
loop_
_entity.id
_entity.type
_entity.pdbx_description
1 polymer ?
#
loop_
_entity_poly.entity_id
_entity_poly.type
_entity_poly.pdbx_seq_one_letter_code
_entity_poly.pdbx_strand_id
1 'polypeptide(L)'
;MTPISKECIILSILFQVTEAKLPFGSSINPPVLRRSSDITFDPLGVAAVLGNPRADLSAARLYVQSDRKIFRWPHTTMVGGALTPVKTLVDHLAQHDSIHPAVSMCTRDETMIPIRSNTVFKELRVNVGNLWLRDVINFKPSKEEVADNGDKMTGWPGNDIAIAYVSRVFEPPASSSDPQSSSPMVTIRKHLITMTGVLTGLLLSTGACFSILTGDVWGAVLFVFYLSHWTVSTMISYTQLVTTTCPEIRPDETIRFAVYERPVGIGGTVVFKGAQQDLERWARTTLQFRNTTLASTLHWAWLVTGTLSAISSIACMVNMSGKFQLVFLGVLAYSSLAELWLTQSARAIQRKLSESKHVSRVVVLRGNQTRTKAIIRGTLSPEVGESCSLANLDWIGLSLLPKTPIFVGMQDMLRAISASAEPNEVATAVIAFRQSCYNHGTLLDEKQRNDNQLVDRIVREVEETLKEGHSVLPTVTEKLFKHNQAILSLA
;
A
#
# COMPACT_ATOMS: atom_id res chain seq x y z
N MET A 1 -16.56 -42.07 59.87
CA MET A 1 -17.47 -41.41 58.91
C MET A 1 -17.64 -39.98 59.37
N THR A 2 -17.30 -39.02 58.52
CA THR A 2 -17.20 -37.58 58.81
C THR A 2 -18.51 -36.98 59.32
N PRO A 3 -18.41 -35.90 60.09
CA PRO A 3 -19.11 -34.70 59.62
C PRO A 3 -18.24 -33.45 59.63
N ILE A 4 -18.41 -32.76 58.51
CA ILE A 4 -18.05 -31.39 58.13
C ILE A 4 -18.16 -30.42 59.31
N SER A 5 -17.10 -29.67 59.62
CA SER A 5 -17.23 -28.51 60.51
C SER A 5 -16.09 -27.49 60.36
N LYS A 6 -16.50 -26.22 60.24
CA LYS A 6 -15.77 -24.93 60.33
C LYS A 6 -15.25 -24.26 59.06
N GLU A 7 -14.84 -24.97 58.02
CA GLU A 7 -14.33 -24.28 56.81
C GLU A 7 -15.43 -23.73 55.88
N CYS A 8 -16.65 -24.26 55.94
CA CYS A 8 -17.78 -23.76 55.14
C CYS A 8 -18.50 -22.53 55.74
N ILE A 9 -18.23 -22.16 57.00
CA ILE A 9 -18.84 -20.98 57.64
C ILE A 9 -18.01 -19.72 57.38
N ILE A 10 -16.70 -19.87 57.15
CA ILE A 10 -15.81 -18.74 56.83
C ILE A 10 -16.07 -18.20 55.41
N LEU A 11 -16.56 -19.04 54.49
CA LEU A 11 -16.89 -18.63 53.12
C LEU A 11 -18.22 -17.89 52.96
N SER A 12 -19.11 -17.87 53.96
CA SER A 12 -20.40 -17.15 53.89
C SER A 12 -20.41 -15.78 54.59
N ILE A 13 -19.38 -15.44 55.38
CA ILE A 13 -19.30 -14.14 56.10
C ILE A 13 -18.50 -13.09 55.31
N LEU A 14 -17.72 -13.49 54.31
CA LEU A 14 -16.96 -12.57 53.44
C LEU A 14 -17.77 -12.04 52.23
N PHE A 15 -19.06 -12.39 52.12
CA PHE A 15 -19.93 -12.02 51.00
C PHE A 15 -21.19 -11.24 51.43
N GLN A 16 -21.12 -10.41 52.47
CA GLN A 16 -22.13 -9.37 52.69
C GLN A 16 -21.55 -7.97 52.43
N VAL A 17 -21.99 -7.48 51.29
CA VAL A 17 -21.87 -6.14 50.72
C VAL A 17 -22.54 -5.09 51.64
N THR A 18 -21.94 -3.90 51.66
CA THR A 18 -22.48 -2.56 51.99
C THR A 18 -22.76 -2.15 53.44
N GLU A 19 -21.88 -1.30 53.97
CA GLU A 19 -22.28 0.07 54.34
C GLU A 19 -21.14 1.03 53.97
N ALA A 20 -21.24 1.65 52.79
CA ALA A 20 -20.41 2.79 52.43
C ALA A 20 -21.01 4.05 53.08
N LYS A 21 -20.52 4.41 54.27
CA LYS A 21 -20.66 5.79 54.78
C LYS A 21 -19.50 6.62 54.24
N LEU A 22 -19.81 7.53 53.32
CA LEU A 22 -18.90 8.57 52.80
C LEU A 22 -18.46 9.51 53.93
N PRO A 23 -17.19 9.99 53.98
CA PRO A 23 -16.76 10.88 55.05
C PRO A 23 -16.70 12.33 54.56
N PHE A 24 -17.49 13.22 55.15
CA PHE A 24 -17.00 14.59 55.39
C PHE A 24 -16.47 14.63 56.82
N GLY A 25 -15.14 14.72 56.92
CA GLY A 25 -14.38 14.89 58.17
C GLY A 25 -14.20 13.60 58.98
N SER A 26 -13.10 13.37 59.69
CA SER A 26 -11.87 14.12 59.86
C SER A 26 -10.95 13.26 60.73
N SER A 27 -10.11 12.42 60.12
CA SER A 27 -8.80 11.98 60.65
C SER A 27 -8.24 10.80 59.84
N ILE A 28 -7.33 11.11 58.92
CA ILE A 28 -6.04 10.42 58.69
C ILE A 28 -6.09 8.87 58.49
N ASN A 29 -6.20 8.51 57.19
CA ASN A 29 -5.77 7.30 56.42
C ASN A 29 -6.47 5.92 56.67
N PRO A 30 -7.09 5.30 55.62
CA PRO A 30 -6.34 4.66 54.53
C PRO A 30 -7.00 4.73 53.10
N PRO A 31 -6.20 4.90 52.04
CA PRO A 31 -5.87 3.75 51.20
C PRO A 31 -4.37 3.73 50.86
N VAL A 32 -3.68 2.60 50.99
CA VAL A 32 -2.27 2.53 50.57
C VAL A 32 -2.06 1.45 49.52
N LEU A 33 -2.29 1.82 48.26
CA LEU A 33 -1.69 1.19 47.07
C LEU A 33 -0.62 2.12 46.51
N ARG A 34 0.57 2.08 47.11
CA ARG A 34 1.89 2.31 46.49
C ARG A 34 2.96 2.05 47.55
N ARG A 35 3.91 1.16 47.26
CA ARG A 35 5.18 1.11 48.00
C ARG A 35 6.30 1.01 46.97
N SER A 36 6.84 2.18 46.66
CA SER A 36 7.58 2.57 45.45
C SER A 36 8.90 1.78 45.23
N SER A 37 9.51 1.79 44.04
CA SER A 37 10.45 2.85 43.64
C SER A 37 10.11 3.44 42.27
N ASP A 38 9.83 4.73 42.28
CA ASP A 38 8.90 5.43 41.38
C ASP A 38 9.28 5.43 39.90
N ILE A 39 8.27 5.17 39.07
CA ILE A 39 8.13 5.76 37.74
C ILE A 39 6.73 6.39 37.66
N THR A 40 6.66 7.53 36.98
CA THR A 40 5.45 8.32 36.71
C THR A 40 5.65 8.91 35.33
N PHE A 41 5.06 8.27 34.32
CA PHE A 41 5.12 8.72 32.94
C PHE A 41 4.23 9.94 32.72
N ASP A 42 4.69 10.84 31.85
CA ASP A 42 3.92 12.00 31.39
C ASP A 42 2.68 11.53 30.60
N PRO A 43 1.45 11.86 31.03
CA PRO A 43 0.22 11.57 30.30
C PRO A 43 0.22 12.13 28.87
N LEU A 44 0.92 13.26 28.62
CA LEU A 44 1.09 13.81 27.27
C LEU A 44 2.09 13.00 26.42
N GLY A 45 3.19 12.53 27.00
CA GLY A 45 4.11 11.60 26.35
C GLY A 45 3.45 10.27 25.98
N VAL A 46 2.57 9.76 26.85
CA VAL A 46 1.70 8.61 26.55
C VAL A 46 0.71 9.00 25.45
N ALA A 47 0.01 10.14 25.55
CA ALA A 47 -0.89 10.65 24.50
C ALA A 47 -0.22 10.81 23.11
N ALA A 48 1.06 11.18 23.06
CA ALA A 48 1.84 11.27 21.83
C ALA A 48 2.19 9.89 21.25
N VAL A 49 2.43 8.89 22.10
CA VAL A 49 2.57 7.47 21.69
C VAL A 49 1.20 6.86 21.31
N LEU A 50 0.13 7.34 21.93
CA LEU A 50 -1.27 6.93 21.74
C LEU A 50 -1.84 7.40 20.40
N GLY A 51 -1.50 8.61 19.94
CA GLY A 51 -1.90 9.17 18.64
C GLY A 51 -1.15 8.55 17.45
N ASN A 52 -0.93 7.23 17.47
CA ASN A 52 -0.16 6.53 16.45
C ASN A 52 -1.06 6.17 15.25
N PRO A 53 -0.97 6.87 14.10
CA PRO A 53 -1.76 6.54 12.92
C PRO A 53 -1.51 5.11 12.41
N ARG A 54 -0.38 4.49 12.77
CA ARG A 54 -0.07 3.10 12.39
C ARG A 54 -0.98 2.08 13.09
N ALA A 55 -1.54 2.43 14.24
CA ALA A 55 -2.44 1.54 14.97
C ALA A 55 -3.79 1.38 14.26
N ASP A 56 -4.35 2.47 13.73
CA ASP A 56 -5.55 2.44 12.89
C ASP A 56 -5.33 1.56 11.65
N LEU A 57 -4.16 1.69 11.00
CA LEU A 57 -3.80 0.86 9.84
C LEU A 57 -3.64 -0.62 10.24
N SER A 58 -3.04 -0.91 11.41
CA SER A 58 -2.88 -2.28 11.92
C SER A 58 -4.25 -2.93 12.21
N ALA A 59 -5.20 -2.18 12.77
CA ALA A 59 -6.57 -2.64 12.97
C ALA A 59 -7.30 -2.88 11.64
N ALA A 60 -7.13 -2.01 10.65
CA ALA A 60 -7.67 -2.21 9.30
C ALA A 60 -7.13 -3.52 8.67
N ARG A 61 -5.81 -3.76 8.77
CA ARG A 61 -5.17 -5.01 8.30
C ARG A 61 -5.69 -6.24 9.02
N LEU A 62 -5.91 -6.14 10.33
CA LEU A 62 -6.47 -7.21 11.14
C LEU A 62 -7.88 -7.61 10.67
N TYR A 63 -8.71 -6.64 10.28
CA TYR A 63 -10.09 -6.86 9.86
C TYR A 63 -10.18 -7.41 8.43
N VAL A 64 -9.40 -6.83 7.51
CA VAL A 64 -9.45 -7.18 6.08
C VAL A 64 -8.70 -8.49 5.82
N GLN A 65 -7.59 -8.76 6.51
CA GLN A 65 -6.73 -9.94 6.30
C GLN A 65 -6.43 -10.18 4.80
N SER A 66 -6.01 -9.14 4.07
CA SER A 66 -5.85 -9.20 2.61
C SER A 66 -4.96 -10.36 2.14
N ASP A 67 -3.91 -10.68 2.91
CA ASP A 67 -2.94 -11.72 2.61
C ASP A 67 -3.25 -13.08 3.28
N ARG A 68 -4.48 -13.31 3.78
CA ARG A 68 -4.81 -14.49 4.60
C ARG A 68 -4.36 -15.84 4.03
N LYS A 69 -4.35 -16.00 2.69
CA LYS A 69 -3.89 -17.22 2.01
C LYS A 69 -2.37 -17.39 2.00
N ILE A 70 -1.63 -16.32 2.26
CA ILE A 70 -0.16 -16.26 2.29
C ILE A 70 0.33 -16.28 3.74
N PHE A 71 -0.18 -15.39 4.59
CA PHE A 71 0.07 -15.31 6.03
C PHE A 71 -1.11 -14.61 6.73
N ARG A 72 -1.25 -14.81 8.04
CA ARG A 72 -2.25 -14.07 8.84
C ARG A 72 -1.59 -12.86 9.47
N TRP A 73 -2.24 -11.71 9.40
CA TRP A 73 -1.76 -10.50 10.06
C TRP A 73 -2.02 -10.62 11.58
N PRO A 74 -0.97 -10.67 12.42
CA PRO A 74 -1.14 -10.69 13.87
C PRO A 74 -1.44 -9.28 14.38
N HIS A 75 -2.26 -9.16 15.42
CA HIS A 75 -2.45 -7.87 16.08
C HIS A 75 -1.40 -7.70 17.18
N THR A 76 -0.46 -6.79 16.96
CA THR A 76 0.60 -6.48 17.94
C THR A 76 0.45 -5.10 18.55
N THR A 77 -0.46 -4.25 18.08
CA THR A 77 -0.60 -2.86 18.56
C THR A 77 -1.52 -2.80 19.78
N MET A 78 -0.94 -2.61 20.97
CA MET A 78 -1.71 -2.74 22.22
C MET A 78 -2.36 -1.43 22.65
N VAL A 79 -1.64 -0.35 22.99
CA VAL A 79 -2.35 0.86 23.50
C VAL A 79 -2.84 1.79 22.39
N GLY A 80 -2.04 2.08 21.36
CA GLY A 80 -2.51 2.82 20.18
C GLY A 80 -3.61 2.06 19.43
N GLY A 81 -3.55 0.71 19.46
CA GLY A 81 -4.57 -0.16 18.87
C GLY A 81 -5.85 -0.24 19.68
N ALA A 82 -5.82 0.02 20.99
CA ALA A 82 -7.00 0.05 21.86
C ALA A 82 -7.85 1.33 21.70
N LEU A 83 -7.28 2.42 21.18
CA LEU A 83 -8.03 3.64 20.84
C LEU A 83 -8.91 3.48 19.60
N THR A 84 -8.49 2.68 18.62
CA THR A 84 -9.29 2.40 17.43
C THR A 84 -10.64 1.74 17.76
N PRO A 85 -10.73 0.74 18.66
CA PRO A 85 -11.97 0.24 19.27
C PRO A 85 -12.84 1.35 19.86
N VAL A 86 -12.28 2.26 20.67
CA VAL A 86 -13.04 3.36 21.28
C VAL A 86 -13.63 4.25 20.20
N LYS A 87 -12.83 4.64 19.21
CA LYS A 87 -13.28 5.47 18.08
C LYS A 87 -14.39 4.78 17.29
N THR A 88 -14.21 3.50 16.97
CA THR A 88 -15.21 2.72 16.21
C THR A 88 -16.49 2.50 17.03
N LEU A 89 -16.38 2.37 18.35
CA LEU A 89 -17.54 2.29 19.26
C LEU A 89 -18.29 3.62 19.30
N VAL A 90 -17.59 4.75 19.39
CA VAL A 90 -18.19 6.08 19.30
C VAL A 90 -18.87 6.26 17.95
N ASP A 91 -18.24 5.84 16.84
CA ASP A 91 -18.84 5.89 15.51
C ASP A 91 -20.13 5.05 15.42
N HIS A 92 -20.21 3.90 16.12
CA HIS A 92 -21.45 3.11 16.27
C HIS A 92 -22.52 3.83 17.09
N LEU A 93 -22.13 4.52 18.17
CA LEU A 93 -23.08 5.21 19.05
C LEU A 93 -23.60 6.53 18.46
N ALA A 94 -22.80 7.18 17.61
CA ALA A 94 -23.11 8.45 16.96
C ALA A 94 -23.83 8.28 15.61
N GLN A 95 -24.24 7.06 15.24
CA GLN A 95 -24.55 6.70 13.86
C GLN A 95 -25.64 7.57 13.21
N HIS A 96 -25.23 8.30 12.16
CA HIS A 96 -26.09 9.01 11.20
C HIS A 96 -26.00 8.45 9.76
N ASP A 97 -25.06 7.52 9.49
CA ASP A 97 -24.75 7.01 8.14
C ASP A 97 -25.07 5.52 7.96
N SER A 98 -25.37 5.11 6.72
CA SER A 98 -25.70 3.72 6.35
C SER A 98 -24.50 2.77 6.26
N ILE A 99 -23.26 3.25 6.46
CA ILE A 99 -22.04 2.46 6.30
C ILE A 99 -21.62 1.89 7.67
N HIS A 100 -21.34 0.58 7.71
CA HIS A 100 -20.90 -0.07 8.94
C HIS A 100 -19.55 0.53 9.43
N PRO A 101 -19.40 0.93 10.70
CA PRO A 101 -18.20 1.62 11.21
C PRO A 101 -16.89 0.85 11.00
N ALA A 102 -16.92 -0.48 11.07
CA ALA A 102 -15.76 -1.32 10.72
C ALA A 102 -15.29 -1.15 9.26
N VAL A 103 -16.21 -0.93 8.31
CA VAL A 103 -15.86 -0.65 6.91
C VAL A 103 -15.26 0.74 6.81
N SER A 104 -15.87 1.74 7.47
CA SER A 104 -15.34 3.11 7.53
C SER A 104 -13.90 3.14 8.07
N MET A 105 -13.62 2.39 9.14
CA MET A 105 -12.27 2.20 9.67
C MET A 105 -11.31 1.64 8.60
N CYS A 106 -11.69 0.58 7.90
CA CYS A 106 -10.85 -0.02 6.87
C CYS A 106 -10.65 0.88 5.64
N THR A 107 -11.64 1.70 5.27
CA THR A 107 -11.50 2.64 4.14
C THR A 107 -10.49 3.75 4.39
N ARG A 108 -10.11 4.04 5.64
CA ARG A 108 -9.05 5.01 5.95
C ARG A 108 -7.66 4.56 5.48
N ASP A 109 -7.44 3.26 5.28
CA ASP A 109 -6.20 2.71 4.71
C ASP A 109 -6.29 2.58 3.17
N GLU A 110 -7.42 2.96 2.56
CA GLU A 110 -7.56 3.04 1.11
C GLU A 110 -7.12 4.40 0.60
N THR A 111 -6.27 4.41 -0.43
CA THR A 111 -5.88 5.63 -1.15
C THR A 111 -6.47 5.59 -2.55
N MET A 112 -7.26 6.61 -2.89
CA MET A 112 -7.80 6.78 -4.23
C MET A 112 -6.78 7.50 -5.09
N ILE A 113 -6.40 6.88 -6.22
CA ILE A 113 -5.46 7.45 -7.16
C ILE A 113 -6.24 7.95 -8.38
N PRO A 114 -6.16 9.25 -8.72
CA PRO A 114 -6.81 9.76 -9.91
C PRO A 114 -6.12 9.18 -11.14
N ILE A 115 -6.90 8.65 -12.08
CA ILE A 115 -6.40 8.08 -13.32
C ILE A 115 -7.06 8.74 -14.52
N ARG A 116 -6.27 8.90 -15.58
CA ARG A 116 -6.78 9.17 -16.92
C ARG A 116 -6.84 7.85 -17.66
N SER A 117 -8.04 7.40 -18.00
CA SER A 117 -8.23 6.13 -18.72
C SER A 117 -9.27 6.29 -19.81
N ASN A 118 -9.20 5.39 -20.80
CA ASN A 118 -10.24 5.25 -21.83
C ASN A 118 -11.45 4.45 -21.31
N THR A 119 -11.56 4.28 -19.99
CA THR A 119 -12.65 3.56 -19.32
C THR A 119 -13.52 4.54 -18.53
N VAL A 120 -14.66 4.08 -18.03
CA VAL A 120 -15.60 4.90 -17.23
C VAL A 120 -14.98 5.34 -15.89
N PHE A 121 -13.92 4.65 -15.42
CA PHE A 121 -13.34 4.89 -14.11
C PHE A 121 -12.29 6.01 -14.15
N LYS A 122 -12.42 6.94 -13.21
CA LYS A 122 -11.52 8.09 -13.02
C LYS A 122 -10.57 7.90 -11.83
N GLU A 123 -10.78 6.87 -11.01
CA GLU A 123 -9.97 6.62 -9.84
C GLU A 123 -9.76 5.12 -9.63
N LEU A 124 -8.58 4.75 -9.10
CA LEU A 124 -8.24 3.39 -8.70
C LEU A 124 -7.90 3.33 -7.22
N ARG A 125 -8.39 2.26 -6.57
CA ARG A 125 -8.22 2.03 -5.14
C ARG A 125 -6.89 1.33 -4.84
N VAL A 126 -6.05 1.93 -4.02
CA VAL A 126 -4.85 1.26 -3.50
C VAL A 126 -5.06 0.96 -2.04
N ASN A 127 -5.06 -0.32 -1.71
CA ASN A 127 -5.28 -0.84 -0.37
C ASN A 127 -4.13 -1.79 0.05
N VAL A 128 -4.22 -2.31 1.27
CA VAL A 128 -3.22 -3.24 1.85
C VAL A 128 -2.98 -4.48 0.99
N GLY A 129 -4.03 -5.00 0.33
CA GLY A 129 -3.90 -6.18 -0.52
C GLY A 129 -2.95 -5.98 -1.70
N ASN A 130 -2.74 -4.72 -2.09
CA ASN A 130 -1.89 -4.33 -3.20
C ASN A 130 -0.74 -3.43 -2.75
N LEU A 131 -0.19 -3.68 -1.56
CA LEU A 131 0.95 -2.91 -1.02
C LEU A 131 2.16 -2.91 -1.96
N TRP A 132 2.35 -3.96 -2.77
CA TRP A 132 3.36 -4.00 -3.85
C TRP A 132 3.19 -2.85 -4.86
N LEU A 133 1.95 -2.47 -5.16
CA LEU A 133 1.63 -1.38 -6.09
C LEU A 133 2.10 -0.03 -5.53
N ARG A 134 2.16 0.11 -4.20
CA ARG A 134 2.65 1.33 -3.55
C ARG A 134 4.11 1.62 -3.93
N ASP A 135 4.94 0.59 -4.09
CA ASP A 135 6.33 0.74 -4.55
C ASP A 135 6.40 1.14 -6.02
N VAL A 136 5.46 0.65 -6.84
CA VAL A 136 5.32 1.04 -8.26
C VAL A 136 4.88 2.50 -8.39
N ILE A 137 3.88 2.90 -7.62
CA ILE A 137 3.33 4.26 -7.63
C ILE A 137 4.34 5.26 -7.10
N ASN A 138 5.04 4.89 -6.02
CA ASN A 138 6.05 5.74 -5.38
C ASN A 138 7.46 5.37 -5.82
N PHE A 139 7.64 4.95 -7.08
CA PHE A 139 8.96 4.62 -7.60
C PHE A 139 9.90 5.82 -7.40
N LYS A 140 11.16 5.53 -7.06
CA LYS A 140 12.18 6.55 -6.88
C LYS A 140 12.47 7.20 -8.24
N PRO A 141 12.18 8.49 -8.43
CA PRO A 141 12.48 9.17 -9.69
C PRO A 141 14.00 9.30 -9.86
N SER A 142 14.42 9.52 -11.10
CA SER A 142 15.78 9.94 -11.44
C SER A 142 16.13 11.20 -10.67
N LYS A 143 17.40 11.30 -10.27
CA LYS A 143 17.90 12.56 -9.72
C LYS A 143 18.01 13.55 -10.87
N GLU A 144 17.74 14.80 -10.54
CA GLU A 144 18.13 15.90 -11.39
C GLU A 144 19.67 15.90 -11.45
N GLU A 145 20.20 15.47 -12.58
CA GLU A 145 21.65 15.43 -12.82
C GLU A 145 21.96 16.47 -13.90
N VAL A 146 22.62 17.54 -13.46
CA VAL A 146 23.23 18.54 -14.33
C VAL A 146 24.62 18.03 -14.65
N ALA A 147 24.95 17.79 -15.93
CA ALA A 147 26.30 17.42 -16.32
C ALA A 147 27.31 18.48 -15.86
N ASP A 148 28.50 18.06 -15.43
CA ASP A 148 29.58 18.91 -14.90
C ASP A 148 30.00 20.09 -15.80
N ASN A 149 29.55 20.11 -17.06
CA ASN A 149 29.81 21.17 -18.04
C ASN A 149 28.64 22.17 -18.20
N GLY A 150 27.62 22.15 -17.34
CA GLY A 150 26.49 23.10 -17.36
C GLY A 150 25.48 22.95 -18.51
N ASP A 151 25.81 22.22 -19.57
CA ASP A 151 25.03 22.22 -20.82
C ASP A 151 24.11 21.00 -21.04
N LYS A 152 24.23 19.91 -20.26
CA LYS A 152 23.42 18.70 -20.48
C LYS A 152 22.77 18.18 -19.21
N MET A 153 21.45 18.31 -19.16
CA MET A 153 20.63 17.67 -18.14
C MET A 153 20.41 16.21 -18.53
N THR A 154 20.87 15.26 -17.71
CA THR A 154 20.83 13.82 -18.06
C THR A 154 19.53 13.14 -17.66
N GLY A 155 18.74 13.72 -16.75
CA GLY A 155 17.44 13.20 -16.36
C GLY A 155 16.54 14.25 -15.70
N TRP A 156 15.26 14.25 -16.08
CA TRP A 156 14.22 15.03 -15.42
C TRP A 156 13.28 14.10 -14.66
N PRO A 157 13.09 14.27 -13.34
CA PRO A 157 12.27 13.38 -12.52
C PRO A 157 10.81 13.30 -12.97
N GLY A 158 10.29 14.35 -13.62
CA GLY A 158 8.93 14.41 -14.16
C GLY A 158 8.72 13.60 -15.46
N ASN A 159 9.80 13.24 -16.15
CA ASN A 159 9.74 12.53 -17.44
C ASN A 159 9.93 11.01 -17.31
N ASP A 160 10.20 10.50 -16.11
CA ASP A 160 10.31 9.06 -15.90
C ASP A 160 8.93 8.38 -16.02
N ILE A 161 8.92 7.15 -16.54
CA ILE A 161 7.68 6.37 -16.71
C ILE A 161 7.83 5.01 -16.04
N ALA A 162 6.87 4.67 -15.16
CA ALA A 162 6.72 3.33 -14.62
C ALA A 162 5.53 2.64 -15.29
N ILE A 163 5.76 1.49 -15.91
CA ILE A 163 4.74 0.69 -16.58
C ILE A 163 4.49 -0.56 -15.74
N ALA A 164 3.25 -0.77 -15.31
CA ALA A 164 2.83 -1.98 -14.63
C ALA A 164 1.79 -2.71 -15.47
N TYR A 165 2.13 -3.93 -15.87
CA TYR A 165 1.12 -4.86 -16.38
C TYR A 165 0.31 -5.38 -15.20
N VAL A 166 -1.00 -5.21 -15.27
CA VAL A 166 -1.94 -5.50 -14.20
C VAL A 166 -2.81 -6.65 -14.67
N SER A 167 -2.56 -7.84 -14.13
CA SER A 167 -3.46 -8.98 -14.27
C SER A 167 -3.84 -9.47 -12.88
N ARG A 168 -5.12 -9.84 -12.69
CA ARG A 168 -5.57 -10.55 -11.48
C ARG A 168 -5.18 -9.91 -10.15
N VAL A 169 -5.31 -8.58 -10.03
CA VAL A 169 -4.95 -7.76 -8.84
C VAL A 169 -5.46 -8.34 -7.52
N PHE A 170 -6.66 -8.94 -7.53
CA PHE A 170 -7.32 -9.45 -6.33
C PHE A 170 -7.50 -10.96 -6.33
N GLU A 171 -6.99 -11.70 -7.31
CA GLU A 171 -6.99 -13.15 -7.16
C GLU A 171 -5.91 -13.49 -6.14
N PRO A 172 -6.30 -14.01 -4.95
CA PRO A 172 -5.31 -14.49 -4.03
C PRO A 172 -4.53 -15.60 -4.75
N PRO A 173 -3.20 -15.68 -4.62
CA PRO A 173 -2.41 -16.67 -5.30
C PRO A 173 -3.08 -18.03 -5.08
N ALA A 174 -3.42 -18.72 -6.18
CA ALA A 174 -4.03 -20.04 -6.11
C ALA A 174 -3.32 -20.84 -5.02
N SER A 175 -4.11 -21.30 -4.05
CA SER A 175 -3.63 -21.97 -2.86
C SER A 175 -2.78 -23.18 -3.28
N SER A 176 -1.48 -23.11 -3.00
CA SER A 176 -0.70 -24.22 -2.46
C SER A 176 -0.70 -25.58 -3.20
N SER A 177 -0.89 -25.64 -4.51
CA SER A 177 -0.62 -26.88 -5.28
C SER A 177 0.69 -26.86 -6.07
N ASP A 178 1.41 -25.74 -6.12
CA ASP A 178 2.78 -25.70 -6.67
C ASP A 178 3.83 -25.56 -5.55
N PRO A 179 4.36 -26.69 -5.03
CA PRO A 179 5.42 -26.70 -4.02
C PRO A 179 6.77 -26.17 -4.54
N GLN A 180 6.89 -25.81 -5.82
CA GLN A 180 8.17 -25.39 -6.44
C GLN A 180 8.47 -23.89 -6.36
N SER A 181 7.53 -23.02 -5.95
CA SER A 181 7.71 -21.56 -6.09
C SER A 181 7.97 -20.77 -4.79
N SER A 182 7.86 -21.38 -3.61
CA SER A 182 8.07 -20.65 -2.36
C SER A 182 9.55 -20.64 -1.97
N SER A 183 10.23 -19.53 -2.29
CA SER A 183 11.58 -19.25 -1.80
C SER A 183 11.66 -19.53 -0.28
N PRO A 184 12.72 -20.21 0.22
CA PRO A 184 12.86 -20.54 1.64
C PRO A 184 12.78 -19.30 2.54
N MET A 185 13.23 -18.15 2.03
CA MET A 185 13.15 -16.87 2.72
C MET A 185 11.71 -16.38 2.94
N VAL A 186 10.79 -16.70 2.04
CA VAL A 186 9.36 -16.37 2.20
C VAL A 186 8.76 -17.22 3.32
N THR A 187 9.05 -18.52 3.34
CA THR A 187 8.59 -19.44 4.39
C THR A 187 9.10 -19.03 5.77
N ILE A 188 10.40 -18.72 5.90
CA ILE A 188 11.00 -18.21 7.15
C ILE A 188 10.26 -16.95 7.63
N ARG A 189 10.04 -15.97 6.74
CA ARG A 189 9.34 -14.73 7.10
C ARG A 189 7.90 -14.96 7.54
N LYS A 190 7.17 -15.89 6.92
CA LYS A 190 5.80 -16.28 7.35
C LYS A 190 5.80 -16.84 8.77
N HIS A 191 6.75 -17.70 9.09
CA HIS A 191 6.90 -18.23 10.46
C HIS A 191 7.26 -17.12 11.44
N LEU A 192 8.19 -16.23 11.10
CA LEU A 192 8.56 -15.09 11.95
C LEU A 192 7.37 -14.16 12.24
N ILE A 193 6.51 -13.89 11.25
CA ILE A 193 5.27 -13.11 11.45
C ILE A 193 4.38 -13.78 12.50
N THR A 194 4.17 -15.09 12.36
CA THR A 194 3.34 -15.86 13.30
C THR A 194 3.95 -15.87 14.70
N MET A 195 5.26 -16.10 14.81
CA MET A 195 5.99 -16.09 16.07
C MET A 195 5.94 -14.73 16.76
N THR A 196 5.93 -13.64 16.01
CA THR A 196 5.77 -12.28 16.57
C THR A 196 4.44 -12.16 17.31
N GLY A 197 3.33 -12.61 16.70
CA GLY A 197 2.02 -12.58 17.35
C GLY A 197 1.92 -13.46 18.61
N VAL A 198 2.55 -14.64 18.57
CA VAL A 198 2.62 -15.55 19.73
C VAL A 198 3.45 -14.93 20.86
N LEU A 199 4.60 -14.32 20.53
CA LEU A 199 5.45 -13.65 21.51
C LEU A 199 4.73 -12.49 22.19
N THR A 200 3.91 -11.71 21.47
CA THR A 200 3.08 -10.68 22.10
C THR A 200 2.10 -11.27 23.12
N GLY A 201 1.44 -12.37 22.80
CA GLY A 201 0.56 -13.07 23.73
C GLY A 201 1.29 -13.61 24.95
N LEU A 202 2.51 -14.14 24.76
CA LEU A 202 3.36 -14.61 25.85
C LEU A 202 3.73 -13.46 26.79
N LEU A 203 4.20 -12.32 26.26
CA LEU A 203 4.56 -11.14 27.05
C LEU A 203 3.39 -10.64 27.91
N LEU A 204 2.19 -10.58 27.34
CA LEU A 204 0.98 -10.20 28.09
C LEU A 204 0.60 -11.22 29.16
N SER A 205 0.63 -12.51 28.81
CA SER A 205 0.32 -13.59 29.75
C SER A 205 1.29 -13.59 30.94
N THR A 206 2.58 -13.42 30.64
CA THR A 206 3.63 -13.26 31.65
C THR A 206 3.37 -12.03 32.54
N GLY A 207 3.06 -10.87 31.94
CA GLY A 207 2.70 -9.66 32.69
C GLY A 207 1.50 -9.86 33.61
N ALA A 208 0.44 -10.53 33.13
CA ALA A 208 -0.74 -10.85 33.93
C ALA A 208 -0.40 -11.79 35.10
N CYS A 209 0.27 -12.90 34.83
CA CYS A 209 0.66 -13.88 35.86
C CYS A 209 1.53 -13.24 36.95
N PHE A 210 2.56 -12.47 36.57
CA PHE A 210 3.44 -11.83 37.56
C PHE A 210 2.73 -10.71 38.33
N SER A 211 1.83 -9.95 37.71
CA SER A 211 1.05 -8.94 38.42
C SER A 211 0.13 -9.57 39.47
N ILE A 212 -0.51 -10.70 39.14
CA ILE A 212 -1.34 -11.47 40.08
C ILE A 212 -0.48 -12.04 41.22
N LEU A 213 0.65 -12.68 40.90
CA LEU A 213 1.53 -13.30 41.89
C LEU A 213 2.15 -12.29 42.87
N THR A 214 2.41 -11.07 42.41
CA THR A 214 2.96 -9.98 43.23
C THR A 214 1.89 -9.16 43.94
N GLY A 215 0.59 -9.44 43.72
CA GLY A 215 -0.52 -8.73 44.33
C GLY A 215 -0.73 -7.30 43.78
N ASP A 216 -0.18 -6.97 42.61
CA ASP A 216 -0.44 -5.69 41.94
C ASP A 216 -1.78 -5.76 41.20
N VAL A 217 -2.85 -5.38 41.89
CA VAL A 217 -4.22 -5.40 41.36
C VAL A 217 -4.35 -4.53 40.11
N TRP A 218 -3.70 -3.36 40.07
CA TRP A 218 -3.77 -2.45 38.92
C TRP A 218 -3.06 -3.04 37.70
N GLY A 219 -1.90 -3.63 37.90
CA GLY A 219 -1.20 -4.38 36.85
C GLY A 219 -1.99 -5.59 36.37
N ALA A 220 -2.59 -6.35 37.28
CA ALA A 220 -3.40 -7.52 36.92
C ALA A 220 -4.58 -7.11 36.03
N VAL A 221 -5.33 -6.07 36.40
CA VAL A 221 -6.44 -5.55 35.61
C VAL A 221 -5.98 -5.09 34.23
N LEU A 222 -4.87 -4.35 34.16
CA LEU A 222 -4.29 -3.87 32.91
C LEU A 222 -3.94 -5.02 31.97
N PHE A 223 -3.09 -5.95 32.42
CA PHE A 223 -2.59 -7.04 31.58
C PHE A 223 -3.69 -8.05 31.21
N VAL A 224 -4.70 -8.28 32.07
CA VAL A 224 -5.83 -9.17 31.76
C VAL A 224 -6.73 -8.58 30.65
N PHE A 225 -7.04 -7.29 30.69
CA PHE A 225 -7.81 -6.67 29.62
C PHE A 225 -7.04 -6.67 28.30
N TYR A 226 -5.74 -6.37 28.35
CA TYR A 226 -4.87 -6.48 27.18
C TYR A 226 -4.79 -7.89 26.62
N LEU A 227 -4.69 -8.90 27.49
CA LEU A 227 -4.63 -10.30 27.09
C LEU A 227 -5.95 -10.70 26.42
N SER A 228 -7.08 -10.29 27.00
CA SER A 228 -8.41 -10.52 26.43
C SER A 228 -8.54 -9.87 25.04
N HIS A 229 -8.09 -8.62 24.90
CA HIS A 229 -8.12 -7.91 23.63
C HIS A 229 -7.23 -8.58 22.57
N TRP A 230 -6.04 -9.03 22.96
CA TRP A 230 -5.14 -9.82 22.10
C TRP A 230 -5.77 -11.15 21.69
N THR A 231 -6.44 -11.86 22.60
CA THR A 231 -7.13 -13.12 22.29
C THR A 231 -8.22 -12.92 21.26
N VAL A 232 -9.09 -11.92 21.44
CA VAL A 232 -10.15 -11.61 20.48
C VAL A 232 -9.56 -11.19 19.12
N SER A 233 -8.52 -10.35 19.13
CA SER A 233 -7.82 -9.94 17.92
C SER A 233 -7.19 -11.13 17.19
N THR A 234 -6.62 -12.07 17.94
CA THR A 234 -6.12 -13.32 17.38
C THR A 234 -7.25 -14.10 16.74
N MET A 235 -8.41 -14.26 17.38
CA MET A 235 -9.58 -14.93 16.78
C MET A 235 -10.06 -14.24 15.49
N ILE A 236 -10.06 -12.91 15.45
CA ILE A 236 -10.41 -12.12 14.25
C ILE A 236 -9.47 -12.46 13.07
N SER A 237 -8.17 -12.65 13.34
CA SER A 237 -7.22 -13.02 12.29
C SER A 237 -7.55 -14.37 11.63
N TYR A 238 -8.27 -15.25 12.32
CA TYR A 238 -8.73 -16.54 11.78
C TYR A 238 -10.06 -16.45 11.04
N THR A 239 -10.92 -15.47 11.33
CA THR A 239 -12.29 -15.41 10.78
C THR A 239 -12.41 -14.46 9.60
N GLN A 240 -11.62 -13.37 9.57
CA GLN A 240 -11.73 -12.24 8.63
C GLN A 240 -13.11 -11.57 8.70
N LEU A 241 -13.15 -10.34 9.22
CA LEU A 241 -14.39 -9.60 9.47
C LEU A 241 -14.84 -8.75 8.27
N VAL A 242 -13.88 -8.28 7.47
CA VAL A 242 -14.16 -7.48 6.28
C VAL A 242 -13.65 -8.24 5.06
N THR A 243 -14.54 -8.42 4.08
CA THR A 243 -14.24 -9.11 2.84
C THR A 243 -14.25 -8.14 1.67
N THR A 244 -13.35 -8.38 0.73
CA THR A 244 -13.30 -7.67 -0.54
C THR A 244 -14.36 -8.26 -1.46
N THR A 245 -15.37 -7.47 -1.81
CA THR A 245 -16.44 -7.86 -2.73
C THR A 245 -16.30 -7.13 -4.05
N CYS A 246 -16.44 -7.88 -5.14
CA CYS A 246 -16.50 -7.33 -6.48
C CYS A 246 -17.82 -7.73 -7.12
N PRO A 247 -18.56 -6.80 -7.75
CA PRO A 247 -19.73 -7.16 -8.54
C PRO A 247 -19.34 -8.06 -9.72
N GLU A 248 -20.31 -8.78 -10.27
CA GLU A 248 -20.10 -9.54 -11.50
C GLU A 248 -19.74 -8.57 -12.65
N ILE A 249 -18.66 -8.87 -13.35
CA ILE A 249 -18.13 -8.05 -14.43
C ILE A 249 -18.17 -8.88 -15.70
N ARG A 250 -18.67 -8.26 -16.77
CA ARG A 250 -18.72 -8.88 -18.09
C ARG A 250 -17.29 -9.21 -18.54
N PRO A 251 -17.02 -10.44 -18.99
CA PRO A 251 -15.69 -10.79 -19.47
C PRO A 251 -15.36 -9.95 -20.71
N ASP A 252 -14.27 -9.20 -20.62
CA ASP A 252 -13.74 -8.34 -21.68
C ASP A 252 -12.21 -8.35 -21.58
N GLU A 253 -11.58 -9.02 -22.55
CA GLU A 253 -10.14 -9.19 -22.65
C GLU A 253 -9.46 -8.04 -23.39
N THR A 254 -10.20 -7.02 -23.83
CA THR A 254 -9.61 -5.87 -24.51
C THR A 254 -8.62 -5.15 -23.61
N ILE A 255 -7.41 -4.91 -24.12
CA ILE A 255 -6.35 -4.26 -23.36
C ILE A 255 -6.64 -2.77 -23.26
N ARG A 256 -6.69 -2.27 -22.03
CA ARG A 256 -6.91 -0.86 -21.69
C ARG A 256 -5.76 -0.33 -20.86
N PHE A 257 -5.67 1.00 -20.84
CA PHE A 257 -4.64 1.72 -20.13
C PHE A 257 -5.26 2.71 -19.14
N ALA A 258 -4.65 2.81 -17.97
CA ALA A 258 -4.94 3.83 -16.97
C ALA A 258 -3.64 4.53 -16.59
N VAL A 259 -3.61 5.86 -16.74
CA VAL A 259 -2.42 6.67 -16.53
C VAL A 259 -2.61 7.54 -15.30
N TYR A 260 -1.67 7.44 -14.37
CA TYR A 260 -1.57 8.32 -13.20
C TYR A 260 -0.36 9.25 -13.35
N GLU A 261 -0.61 10.55 -13.45
CA GLU A 261 0.42 11.58 -13.40
C GLU A 261 0.63 12.02 -11.94
N ARG A 262 1.86 11.85 -11.44
CA ARG A 262 2.20 12.31 -10.09
C ARG A 262 2.29 13.85 -10.05
N PRO A 263 2.15 14.47 -8.86
CA PRO A 263 2.27 15.92 -8.73
C PRO A 263 3.61 16.46 -9.21
N VAL A 264 3.57 17.65 -9.82
CA VAL A 264 4.74 18.38 -10.34
C VAL A 264 5.78 18.55 -9.22
N GLY A 265 7.03 18.17 -9.48
CA GLY A 265 8.14 18.24 -8.53
C GLY A 265 8.40 16.96 -7.70
N ILE A 266 7.46 16.00 -7.66
CA ILE A 266 7.59 14.77 -6.86
C ILE A 266 7.89 13.51 -7.71
N GLY A 267 7.58 13.49 -9.00
CA GLY A 267 8.02 12.42 -9.90
C GLY A 267 7.13 12.20 -11.13
N GLY A 268 7.52 11.23 -11.95
CA GLY A 268 6.99 10.97 -13.29
C GLY A 268 5.66 10.21 -13.38
N THR A 269 5.41 9.59 -14.53
CA THR A 269 4.10 9.03 -14.92
C THR A 269 4.03 7.53 -14.65
N VAL A 270 2.91 7.05 -14.10
CA VAL A 270 2.65 5.61 -13.90
C VAL A 270 1.57 5.16 -14.88
N VAL A 271 1.85 4.14 -15.67
CA VAL A 271 0.92 3.55 -16.65
C VAL A 271 0.56 2.15 -16.22
N PHE A 272 -0.71 1.92 -15.92
CA PHE A 272 -1.29 0.60 -15.70
C PHE A 272 -1.85 0.06 -17.01
N LYS A 273 -1.41 -1.13 -17.42
CA LYS A 273 -1.87 -1.83 -18.63
C LYS A 273 -2.50 -3.15 -18.22
N GLY A 274 -3.72 -3.45 -18.67
CA GLY A 274 -4.38 -4.71 -18.34
C GLY A 274 -5.65 -4.93 -19.16
N ALA A 275 -6.26 -6.10 -19.02
CA ALA A 275 -7.57 -6.36 -19.61
C ALA A 275 -8.63 -5.45 -18.98
N GLN A 276 -9.65 -5.05 -19.76
CA GLN A 276 -10.72 -4.18 -19.29
C GLN A 276 -11.42 -4.76 -18.06
N GLN A 277 -11.70 -6.07 -18.06
CA GLN A 277 -12.30 -6.76 -16.91
C GLN A 277 -11.46 -6.65 -15.64
N ASP A 278 -10.12 -6.68 -15.74
CA ASP A 278 -9.22 -6.65 -14.59
C ASP A 278 -9.13 -5.24 -14.00
N LEU A 279 -9.06 -4.22 -14.86
CA LEU A 279 -9.09 -2.81 -14.44
C LEU A 279 -10.45 -2.42 -13.86
N GLU A 280 -11.54 -2.90 -14.45
CA GLU A 280 -12.91 -2.70 -13.94
C GLU A 280 -13.11 -3.40 -12.59
N ARG A 281 -12.62 -4.65 -12.47
CA ARG A 281 -12.63 -5.40 -11.21
C ARG A 281 -11.87 -4.64 -10.14
N TRP A 282 -10.73 -4.07 -10.48
CA TRP A 282 -9.97 -3.25 -9.56
C TRP A 282 -10.70 -1.98 -9.15
N ALA A 283 -11.24 -1.21 -10.10
CA ALA A 283 -11.95 0.03 -9.81
C ALA A 283 -13.23 -0.18 -8.96
N ARG A 284 -13.96 -1.27 -9.21
CA ARG A 284 -15.26 -1.59 -8.57
C ARG A 284 -15.16 -2.42 -7.30
N THR A 285 -13.94 -2.82 -6.91
CA THR A 285 -13.72 -3.56 -5.68
C THR A 285 -14.12 -2.71 -4.47
N THR A 286 -14.98 -3.26 -3.62
CA THR A 286 -15.46 -2.60 -2.39
C THR A 286 -15.23 -3.48 -1.18
N LEU A 287 -15.16 -2.85 -0.01
CA LEU A 287 -15.08 -3.55 1.27
C LEU A 287 -16.49 -3.74 1.83
N GLN A 288 -16.79 -4.96 2.25
CA GLN A 288 -18.05 -5.29 2.89
C GLN A 288 -17.79 -5.95 4.24
N PHE A 289 -18.53 -5.54 5.27
CA PHE A 289 -18.54 -6.24 6.54
C PHE A 289 -19.26 -7.58 6.41
N ARG A 290 -18.66 -8.64 6.95
CA ARG A 290 -19.24 -9.98 6.91
C ARG A 290 -20.38 -10.07 7.92
N ASN A 291 -21.61 -10.08 7.42
CA ASN A 291 -22.82 -10.20 8.24
C ASN A 291 -23.07 -11.65 8.71
N THR A 292 -22.16 -12.21 9.50
CA THR A 292 -22.38 -13.49 10.20
C THR A 292 -22.40 -13.28 11.70
N THR A 293 -23.14 -14.11 12.43
CA THR A 293 -23.26 -14.03 13.90
C THR A 293 -21.87 -14.08 14.57
N LEU A 294 -21.00 -15.00 14.13
CA LEU A 294 -19.63 -15.09 14.62
C LEU A 294 -18.83 -13.80 14.39
N ALA A 295 -18.96 -13.18 13.20
CA ALA A 295 -18.24 -11.95 12.88
C ALA A 295 -18.76 -10.77 13.71
N SER A 296 -20.08 -10.64 13.87
CA SER A 296 -20.69 -9.63 14.72
C SER A 296 -20.29 -9.80 16.20
N THR A 297 -20.31 -11.02 16.73
CA THR A 297 -19.90 -11.29 18.12
C THR A 297 -18.42 -10.97 18.34
N LEU A 298 -17.54 -11.38 17.42
CA LEU A 298 -16.12 -11.05 17.50
C LEU A 298 -15.86 -9.55 17.37
N HIS A 299 -16.60 -8.87 16.50
CA HIS A 299 -16.51 -7.42 16.35
C HIS A 299 -16.88 -6.69 17.66
N TRP A 300 -18.04 -7.02 18.25
CA TRP A 300 -18.45 -6.42 19.53
C TRP A 300 -17.52 -6.79 20.68
N ALA A 301 -17.07 -8.04 20.77
CA ALA A 301 -16.08 -8.46 21.76
C ALA A 301 -14.76 -7.68 21.61
N TRP A 302 -14.34 -7.39 20.38
CA TRP A 302 -13.14 -6.61 20.11
C TRP A 302 -13.31 -5.14 20.52
N LEU A 303 -14.48 -4.55 20.25
CA LEU A 303 -14.82 -3.19 20.69
C LEU A 303 -14.79 -3.07 22.22
N VAL A 304 -15.45 -4.00 22.92
CA VAL A 304 -15.55 -3.98 24.39
C VAL A 304 -14.19 -4.21 25.04
N THR A 305 -13.49 -5.28 24.66
CA THR A 305 -12.16 -5.59 25.24
C THR A 305 -11.13 -4.51 24.93
N GLY A 306 -11.19 -3.91 23.74
CA GLY A 306 -10.32 -2.80 23.35
C GLY A 306 -10.61 -1.52 24.12
N THR A 307 -11.89 -1.17 24.27
CA THR A 307 -12.30 0.00 25.06
C THR A 307 -11.92 -0.14 26.53
N LEU A 308 -12.16 -1.32 27.12
CA LEU A 308 -11.73 -1.61 28.50
C LEU A 308 -10.21 -1.57 28.65
N SER A 309 -9.45 -2.03 27.65
CA SER A 309 -7.99 -1.93 27.63
C SER A 309 -7.50 -0.49 27.54
N ALA A 310 -8.17 0.36 26.75
CA ALA A 310 -7.84 1.79 26.66
C ALA A 310 -8.10 2.50 27.99
N ILE A 311 -9.26 2.28 28.60
CA ILE A 311 -9.62 2.85 29.90
C ILE A 311 -8.67 2.35 31.00
N SER A 312 -8.40 1.05 31.05
CA SER A 312 -7.48 0.46 32.04
C SER A 312 -6.05 0.95 31.84
N SER A 313 -5.63 1.25 30.62
CA SER A 313 -4.31 1.86 30.37
C SER A 313 -4.18 3.21 31.04
N ILE A 314 -5.20 4.06 30.95
CA ILE A 314 -5.17 5.39 31.57
C ILE A 314 -5.25 5.25 33.09
N ALA A 315 -6.18 4.42 33.59
CA ALA A 315 -6.47 4.31 35.01
C ALA A 315 -5.43 3.49 35.80
N CYS A 316 -4.96 2.37 35.26
CA CYS A 316 -4.03 1.49 35.95
C CYS A 316 -2.58 1.98 35.86
N MET A 317 -2.18 2.66 34.77
CA MET A 317 -0.80 3.09 34.59
C MET A 317 -0.32 4.04 35.69
N VAL A 318 -1.20 4.92 36.18
CA VAL A 318 -0.86 5.85 37.28
C VAL A 318 -0.80 5.18 38.64
N ASN A 319 -1.52 4.06 38.83
CA ASN A 319 -1.71 3.41 40.12
C ASN A 319 -0.89 2.11 40.31
N MET A 320 -0.40 1.54 39.21
CA MET A 320 0.41 0.31 39.19
C MET A 320 1.84 0.56 39.72
N SER A 321 2.48 -0.48 40.24
CA SER A 321 3.88 -0.43 40.69
C SER A 321 4.83 -0.06 39.54
N GLY A 322 5.86 0.75 39.82
CA GLY A 322 6.82 1.24 38.82
C GLY A 322 7.53 0.13 38.04
N LYS A 323 7.72 -1.05 38.66
CA LYS A 323 8.29 -2.23 37.99
C LYS A 323 7.39 -2.72 36.85
N PHE A 324 6.09 -2.80 37.08
CA PHE A 324 5.14 -3.23 36.05
C PHE A 324 4.85 -2.12 35.04
N GLN A 325 5.01 -0.85 35.41
CA GLN A 325 4.99 0.25 34.44
C GLN A 325 6.13 0.14 33.43
N LEU A 326 7.35 -0.24 33.88
CA LEU A 326 8.47 -0.53 32.98
C LEU A 326 8.21 -1.74 32.09
N VAL A 327 7.67 -2.83 32.65
CA VAL A 327 7.29 -4.02 31.87
C VAL A 327 6.28 -3.62 30.81
N PHE A 328 5.26 -2.87 31.18
CA PHE A 328 4.24 -2.39 30.26
C PHE A 328 4.85 -1.51 29.16
N LEU A 329 5.69 -0.54 29.51
CA LEU A 329 6.42 0.27 28.54
C LEU A 329 7.25 -0.59 27.57
N GLY A 330 7.94 -1.61 28.07
CA GLY A 330 8.68 -2.57 27.26
C GLY A 330 7.78 -3.31 26.27
N VAL A 331 6.58 -3.73 26.70
CA VAL A 331 5.57 -4.33 25.83
C VAL A 331 5.12 -3.34 24.74
N LEU A 332 4.96 -2.04 25.06
CA LEU A 332 4.60 -1.01 24.08
C LEU A 332 5.70 -0.73 23.06
N ALA A 333 6.95 -0.65 23.52
CA ALA A 333 8.11 -0.48 22.67
C ALA A 333 8.27 -1.68 21.71
N TYR A 334 8.16 -2.90 22.24
CA TYR A 334 8.15 -4.12 21.45
C TYR A 334 7.02 -4.12 20.42
N SER A 335 5.80 -3.82 20.84
CA SER A 335 4.60 -3.77 19.99
C SER A 335 4.77 -2.81 18.80
N SER A 336 5.36 -1.64 19.05
CA SER A 336 5.63 -0.62 18.03
C SER A 336 6.70 -1.05 17.04
N LEU A 337 7.78 -1.69 17.54
CA LEU A 337 8.85 -2.23 16.69
C LEU A 337 8.36 -3.43 15.88
N ALA A 338 7.55 -4.29 16.48
CA ALA A 338 6.91 -5.42 15.84
C ALA A 338 6.04 -4.98 14.66
N GLU A 339 5.21 -3.95 14.82
CA GLU A 339 4.37 -3.42 13.71
C GLU A 339 5.21 -2.94 12.51
N LEU A 340 6.34 -2.27 12.77
CA LEU A 340 7.26 -1.85 11.72
C LEU A 340 7.88 -3.05 11.00
N TRP A 341 8.37 -4.01 11.77
CA TRP A 341 8.95 -5.25 11.26
C TRP A 341 7.95 -6.07 10.43
N LEU A 342 6.71 -6.22 10.94
CA LEU A 342 5.62 -6.93 10.27
C LEU A 342 5.26 -6.26 8.95
N THR A 343 5.17 -4.93 8.93
CA THR A 343 4.87 -4.16 7.71
C THR A 343 5.95 -4.37 6.65
N GLN A 344 7.23 -4.29 7.04
CA GLN A 344 8.35 -4.51 6.12
C GLN A 344 8.40 -5.96 5.63
N SER A 345 8.12 -6.92 6.51
CA SER A 345 8.10 -8.34 6.17
C SER A 345 6.98 -8.68 5.19
N ALA A 346 5.77 -8.16 5.43
CA ALA A 346 4.63 -8.31 4.52
C ALA A 346 4.94 -7.76 3.13
N ARG A 347 5.48 -6.53 3.03
CA ARG A 347 5.89 -5.93 1.75
C ARG A 347 6.90 -6.79 1.01
N ALA A 348 7.93 -7.29 1.71
CA ALA A 348 8.95 -8.13 1.10
C ALA A 348 8.39 -9.47 0.60
N ILE A 349 7.43 -10.07 1.33
CA ILE A 349 6.75 -11.29 0.90
C ILE A 349 5.90 -11.01 -0.35
N GLN A 350 5.06 -9.98 -0.32
CA GLN A 350 4.21 -9.61 -1.45
C GLN A 350 5.02 -9.31 -2.70
N ARG A 351 6.11 -8.54 -2.58
CA ARG A 351 7.01 -8.20 -3.70
C ARG A 351 7.62 -9.43 -4.36
N LYS A 352 8.14 -10.37 -3.56
CA LYS A 352 8.68 -11.63 -4.09
C LYS A 352 7.61 -12.48 -4.78
N LEU A 353 6.39 -12.46 -4.25
CA LEU A 353 5.28 -13.22 -4.84
C LEU A 353 4.75 -12.58 -6.13
N SER A 354 4.69 -11.25 -6.20
CA SER A 354 4.31 -10.52 -7.42
C SER A 354 5.34 -10.72 -8.53
N GLU A 355 6.63 -10.73 -8.20
CA GLU A 355 7.73 -11.01 -9.14
C GLU A 355 7.71 -12.47 -9.64
N SER A 356 7.44 -13.44 -8.76
CA SER A 356 7.51 -14.87 -9.09
C SER A 356 6.40 -15.38 -10.01
N LYS A 357 5.19 -14.80 -9.96
CA LYS A 357 4.00 -15.40 -10.60
C LYS A 357 3.57 -14.79 -11.93
N HIS A 358 4.40 -13.94 -12.56
CA HIS A 358 4.02 -13.21 -13.80
C HIS A 358 2.73 -12.37 -13.67
N VAL A 359 2.23 -12.16 -12.44
CA VAL A 359 0.97 -11.45 -12.16
C VAL A 359 1.10 -9.96 -12.48
N SER A 360 2.31 -9.43 -12.38
CA SER A 360 2.61 -8.04 -12.74
C SER A 360 4.07 -7.87 -13.14
N ARG A 361 4.32 -7.60 -14.43
CA ARG A 361 5.63 -7.12 -14.90
C ARG A 361 5.67 -5.60 -14.67
N VAL A 362 6.65 -5.14 -13.90
CA VAL A 362 6.87 -3.71 -13.65
C VAL A 362 8.17 -3.31 -14.33
N VAL A 363 8.10 -2.29 -15.17
CA VAL A 363 9.27 -1.71 -15.84
C VAL A 363 9.33 -0.24 -15.49
N VAL A 364 10.48 0.23 -15.01
CA VAL A 364 10.68 1.65 -14.66
C VAL A 364 11.75 2.23 -15.58
N LEU A 365 11.32 3.10 -16.49
CA LEU A 365 12.18 3.81 -17.42
C LEU A 365 12.67 5.11 -16.77
N ARG A 366 13.97 5.15 -16.49
CA ARG A 366 14.62 6.27 -15.80
C ARG A 366 15.57 7.04 -16.72
N GLY A 367 15.85 8.29 -16.34
CA GLY A 367 16.86 9.11 -17.00
C GLY A 367 16.38 9.67 -18.33
N ASN A 368 15.07 9.92 -18.44
CA ASN A 368 14.51 10.50 -19.65
C ASN A 368 14.65 12.02 -19.59
N GLN A 369 15.30 12.60 -20.60
CA GLN A 369 15.49 14.05 -20.70
C GLN A 369 14.18 14.75 -21.07
N THR A 370 13.37 14.12 -21.92
CA THR A 370 12.10 14.66 -22.44
C THR A 370 10.98 13.64 -22.24
N ARG A 371 9.74 14.13 -22.18
CA ARG A 371 8.54 13.29 -22.13
C ARG A 371 8.39 12.45 -23.42
N THR A 372 8.80 12.98 -24.57
CA THR A 372 8.81 12.25 -25.86
C THR A 372 9.76 11.06 -25.82
N LYS A 373 10.99 11.23 -25.31
CA LYS A 373 11.97 10.14 -25.16
C LYS A 373 11.44 9.04 -24.26
N ALA A 374 10.73 9.41 -23.19
CA ALA A 374 10.11 8.44 -22.29
C ALA A 374 9.02 7.60 -22.97
N ILE A 375 8.16 8.24 -23.78
CA ILE A 375 7.10 7.56 -24.55
C ILE A 375 7.69 6.64 -25.62
N ILE A 376 8.71 7.11 -26.33
CA ILE A 376 9.43 6.35 -27.37
C ILE A 376 10.09 5.12 -26.74
N ARG A 377 10.86 5.28 -25.66
CA ARG A 377 11.46 4.15 -24.92
C ARG A 377 10.40 3.22 -24.37
N GLY A 378 9.29 3.74 -23.85
CA GLY A 378 8.14 2.95 -23.39
C GLY A 378 7.45 2.12 -24.47
N THR A 379 7.64 2.49 -25.74
CA THR A 379 7.01 1.80 -26.87
C THR A 379 7.96 0.82 -27.55
N LEU A 380 9.23 1.21 -27.73
CA LEU A 380 10.19 0.54 -28.60
C LEU A 380 11.37 -0.13 -27.88
N SER A 381 11.64 0.22 -26.61
CA SER A 381 12.82 -0.32 -25.91
C SER A 381 12.62 -1.81 -25.58
N PRO A 382 13.63 -2.66 -25.82
CA PRO A 382 13.53 -4.10 -25.51
C PRO A 382 13.41 -4.38 -24.01
N GLU A 383 13.84 -3.46 -23.15
CA GLU A 383 13.71 -3.57 -21.69
C GLU A 383 12.23 -3.68 -21.25
N VAL A 384 11.33 -3.04 -22.00
CA VAL A 384 9.90 -3.02 -21.73
C VAL A 384 9.26 -4.37 -22.04
N GLY A 385 9.67 -5.02 -23.13
CA GLY A 385 9.05 -6.23 -23.66
C GLY A 385 7.61 -6.03 -24.16
N GLU A 386 7.09 -6.99 -24.93
CA GLU A 386 5.80 -6.86 -25.62
C GLU A 386 4.61 -6.65 -24.66
N SER A 387 4.61 -7.35 -23.52
CA SER A 387 3.53 -7.27 -22.54
C SER A 387 3.39 -5.88 -21.92
N CYS A 388 4.47 -5.10 -21.79
CA CYS A 388 4.43 -3.74 -21.24
C CYS A 388 4.53 -2.63 -22.31
N SER A 389 4.56 -2.96 -23.61
CA SER A 389 4.66 -1.93 -24.67
C SER A 389 3.49 -0.93 -24.63
N LEU A 390 3.81 0.35 -24.81
CA LEU A 390 2.88 1.48 -24.84
C LEU A 390 2.38 1.85 -26.25
N ALA A 391 2.63 1.03 -27.26
CA ALA A 391 2.25 1.27 -28.65
C ALA A 391 0.77 1.64 -28.87
N ASN A 392 -0.12 1.00 -28.12
CA ASN A 392 -1.57 1.17 -28.26
C ASN A 392 -2.16 2.23 -27.31
N LEU A 393 -1.31 2.98 -26.60
CA LEU A 393 -1.75 4.02 -25.68
C LEU A 393 -2.03 5.32 -26.43
N ASP A 394 -3.28 5.76 -26.38
CA ASP A 394 -3.68 7.07 -26.91
C ASP A 394 -3.39 8.20 -25.89
N TRP A 395 -2.18 8.72 -25.95
CA TRP A 395 -1.74 9.90 -25.18
C TRP A 395 -2.53 11.19 -25.50
N ILE A 396 -3.08 11.35 -26.70
CA ILE A 396 -3.78 12.58 -27.10
C ILE A 396 -5.24 12.52 -26.66
N GLY A 397 -5.92 11.40 -26.89
CA GLY A 397 -7.28 11.17 -26.41
C GLY A 397 -7.39 11.24 -24.89
N LEU A 398 -6.35 10.82 -24.16
CA LEU A 398 -6.25 10.95 -22.70
C LEU A 398 -5.84 12.35 -22.21
N SER A 399 -5.67 13.33 -23.12
CA SER A 399 -5.23 14.69 -22.83
C SER A 399 -3.87 14.77 -22.11
N LEU A 400 -3.00 13.76 -22.31
CA LEU A 400 -1.64 13.68 -21.74
C LEU A 400 -0.61 14.38 -22.65
N LEU A 401 -0.91 14.48 -23.94
CA LEU A 401 -0.17 15.27 -24.93
C LEU A 401 -1.11 16.26 -25.63
N PRO A 402 -0.62 17.43 -26.07
CA PRO A 402 -1.43 18.37 -26.83
C PRO A 402 -1.75 17.81 -28.22
N LYS A 403 -2.94 18.14 -28.73
CA LYS A 403 -3.42 17.72 -30.05
C LYS A 403 -2.78 18.57 -31.16
N THR A 404 -1.47 18.44 -31.34
CA THR A 404 -0.73 19.02 -32.48
C THR A 404 -0.43 17.95 -33.52
N PRO A 405 -0.33 18.30 -34.82
CA PRO A 405 -0.06 17.33 -35.88
C PRO A 405 1.24 16.54 -35.66
N ILE A 406 2.23 17.15 -35.01
CA ILE A 406 3.52 16.52 -34.67
C ILE A 406 3.32 15.36 -33.70
N PHE A 407 2.54 15.53 -32.62
CA PHE A 407 2.32 14.45 -31.67
C PHE A 407 1.37 13.37 -32.21
N VAL A 408 0.42 13.73 -33.08
CA VAL A 408 -0.42 12.75 -33.80
C VAL A 408 0.47 11.87 -34.69
N GLY A 409 1.31 12.50 -35.52
CA GLY A 409 2.24 11.79 -36.39
C GLY A 409 3.24 10.92 -35.61
N MET A 410 3.70 11.39 -34.44
CA MET A 410 4.59 10.63 -33.57
C MET A 410 3.91 9.35 -33.07
N GLN A 411 2.65 9.42 -32.63
CA GLN A 411 1.91 8.24 -32.17
C GLN A 411 1.68 7.23 -33.30
N ASP A 412 1.32 7.70 -34.49
CA ASP A 412 1.08 6.84 -35.65
C ASP A 412 2.37 6.17 -36.12
N MET A 413 3.48 6.91 -36.13
CA MET A 413 4.82 6.37 -36.40
C MET A 413 5.20 5.30 -35.37
N LEU A 414 5.05 5.57 -34.08
CA LEU A 414 5.38 4.60 -33.03
C LEU A 414 4.53 3.33 -33.13
N ARG A 415 3.24 3.46 -33.48
CA ARG A 415 2.35 2.33 -33.70
C ARG A 415 2.80 1.49 -34.91
N ALA A 416 3.15 2.14 -36.02
CA ALA A 416 3.65 1.45 -37.21
C ALA A 416 4.96 0.69 -36.94
N ILE A 417 5.91 1.34 -36.25
CA ILE A 417 7.19 0.71 -35.87
C ILE A 417 6.97 -0.46 -34.91
N SER A 418 6.03 -0.35 -33.97
CA SER A 418 5.74 -1.45 -33.05
C SER A 418 5.03 -2.65 -33.70
N ALA A 419 4.29 -2.41 -34.79
CA ALA A 419 3.54 -3.44 -35.51
C ALA A 419 4.40 -4.19 -36.53
N SER A 420 5.50 -3.57 -37.00
CA SER A 420 6.40 -4.15 -37.97
C SER A 420 7.81 -4.35 -37.42
N ALA A 421 8.30 -5.58 -37.48
CA ALA A 421 9.68 -5.90 -37.14
C ALA A 421 10.65 -5.67 -38.32
N GLU A 422 10.15 -5.26 -39.50
CA GLU A 422 10.99 -5.14 -40.69
C GLU A 422 11.73 -3.79 -40.77
N PRO A 423 13.08 -3.79 -40.93
CA PRO A 423 13.87 -2.56 -40.96
C PRO A 423 13.46 -1.56 -42.07
N ASN A 424 12.95 -2.05 -43.20
CA ASN A 424 12.51 -1.21 -44.31
C ASN A 424 11.18 -0.50 -44.01
N GLU A 425 10.27 -1.15 -43.28
CA GLU A 425 8.98 -0.56 -42.90
C GLU A 425 9.16 0.48 -41.79
N VAL A 426 10.09 0.23 -40.85
CA VAL A 426 10.51 1.22 -39.83
C VAL A 426 11.07 2.49 -40.49
N ALA A 427 11.97 2.34 -41.47
CA ALA A 427 12.52 3.48 -42.20
C ALA A 427 11.43 4.26 -42.96
N THR A 428 10.49 3.55 -43.58
CA THR A 428 9.35 4.15 -44.29
C THR A 428 8.45 4.94 -43.33
N ALA A 429 8.16 4.41 -42.15
CA ALA A 429 7.34 5.08 -41.14
C ALA A 429 7.98 6.39 -40.63
N VAL A 430 9.30 6.38 -40.38
CA VAL A 430 10.04 7.58 -39.97
C VAL A 430 10.05 8.65 -41.08
N ILE A 431 10.26 8.23 -42.33
CA ILE A 431 10.23 9.13 -43.50
C ILE A 431 8.83 9.73 -43.69
N ALA A 432 7.78 8.91 -43.60
CA ALA A 432 6.40 9.37 -43.73
C ALA A 432 6.01 10.37 -42.62
N PHE A 433 6.44 10.12 -41.37
CA PHE A 433 6.26 11.06 -40.27
C PHE A 433 6.91 12.42 -40.56
N ARG A 434 8.18 12.40 -41.01
CA ARG A 434 8.94 13.61 -41.33
C ARG A 434 8.25 14.40 -42.45
N GLN A 435 7.87 13.74 -43.54
CA GLN A 435 7.16 14.36 -44.66
C GLN A 435 5.79 14.93 -44.26
N SER A 436 5.02 14.21 -43.43
CA SER A 436 3.72 14.67 -42.93
C SER A 436 3.84 15.97 -42.12
N CYS A 437 4.89 16.10 -41.30
CA CYS A 437 5.13 17.32 -40.52
C CYS A 437 5.60 18.51 -41.39
N TYR A 438 6.40 18.25 -42.44
CA TYR A 438 6.89 19.32 -43.34
C TYR A 438 5.85 19.80 -44.36
N ASN A 439 4.95 18.92 -44.82
CA ASN A 439 3.94 19.26 -45.83
C ASN A 439 2.79 20.14 -45.30
N HIS A 440 2.71 20.40 -43.99
CA HIS A 440 1.71 21.29 -43.38
C HIS A 440 2.16 22.75 -43.22
N GLY A 441 3.35 23.13 -43.70
CA GLY A 441 3.88 24.50 -43.58
C GLY A 441 3.96 25.26 -44.90
N THR A 442 2.97 26.11 -45.19
CA THR A 442 3.14 27.25 -46.11
C THR A 442 3.01 28.55 -45.31
N LEU A 443 4.13 28.98 -44.73
CA LEU A 443 4.56 30.37 -44.42
C LEU A 443 5.55 30.37 -43.24
N LEU A 444 6.66 31.10 -43.43
CA LEU A 444 7.81 31.21 -42.53
C LEU A 444 7.45 32.00 -41.26
N ASP A 445 7.25 31.31 -40.13
CA ASP A 445 7.07 31.94 -38.82
C ASP A 445 7.95 31.26 -37.75
N GLU A 446 8.31 31.97 -36.69
CA GLU A 446 9.22 31.53 -35.61
C GLU A 446 8.74 30.23 -34.93
N LYS A 447 7.42 30.02 -34.94
CA LYS A 447 6.73 28.80 -34.51
C LYS A 447 7.13 27.56 -35.33
N GLN A 448 7.29 27.70 -36.64
CA GLN A 448 7.71 26.60 -37.54
C GLN A 448 9.14 26.14 -37.23
N ARG A 449 10.03 27.06 -36.83
CA ARG A 449 11.42 26.72 -36.45
C ARG A 449 11.45 25.87 -35.19
N ASN A 450 10.64 26.20 -34.18
CA ASN A 450 10.51 25.41 -32.95
C ASN A 450 9.87 24.03 -33.23
N ASP A 451 8.88 23.98 -34.12
CA ASP A 451 8.23 22.74 -34.54
C ASP A 451 9.18 21.81 -35.31
N ASN A 452 10.02 22.35 -36.20
CA ASN A 452 11.04 21.58 -36.92
C ASN A 452 12.11 21.02 -35.97
N GLN A 453 12.57 21.82 -35.00
CA GLN A 453 13.51 21.34 -33.96
C GLN A 453 12.90 20.22 -33.11
N LEU A 454 11.60 20.30 -32.81
CA LEU A 454 10.88 19.24 -32.09
C LEU A 454 10.80 17.95 -32.91
N VAL A 455 10.48 18.04 -34.21
CA VAL A 455 10.43 16.89 -35.12
C VAL A 455 11.78 16.20 -35.23
N ASP A 456 12.86 16.96 -35.49
CA ASP A 456 14.21 16.40 -35.60
C ASP A 456 14.67 15.76 -34.28
N ARG A 457 14.28 16.34 -33.13
CA ARG A 457 14.54 15.74 -31.81
C ARG A 457 13.81 14.40 -31.64
N ILE A 458 12.53 14.32 -31.99
CA ILE A 458 11.72 13.08 -31.90
C ILE A 458 12.35 11.99 -32.76
N VAL A 459 12.73 12.30 -34.01
CA VAL A 459 13.39 11.35 -34.91
C VAL A 459 14.70 10.85 -34.31
N ARG A 460 15.54 11.75 -33.78
CA ARG A 460 16.79 11.37 -33.10
C ARG A 460 16.54 10.46 -31.89
N GLU A 461 15.55 10.77 -31.07
CA GLU A 461 15.18 9.94 -29.91
C GLU A 461 14.71 8.52 -30.32
N VAL A 462 14.00 8.39 -31.45
CA VAL A 462 13.62 7.09 -32.03
C VAL A 462 14.85 6.33 -32.52
N GLU A 463 15.74 6.98 -33.28
CA GLU A 463 16.97 6.35 -33.79
C GLU A 463 17.88 5.88 -32.65
N GLU A 464 18.07 6.70 -31.62
CA GLU A 464 18.84 6.33 -30.41
C GLU A 464 18.24 5.08 -29.74
N THR A 465 16.93 5.08 -29.53
CA THR A 465 16.24 3.96 -28.86
C THR A 465 16.32 2.66 -29.69
N LEU A 466 16.21 2.75 -31.01
CA LEU A 466 16.33 1.60 -31.91
C LEU A 466 17.77 1.05 -31.96
N LYS A 467 18.79 1.92 -31.97
CA LYS A 467 20.20 1.53 -31.91
C LYS A 467 20.56 0.82 -30.61
N GLU A 468 20.01 1.29 -29.48
CA GLU A 468 20.19 0.65 -28.18
C GLU A 468 19.52 -0.74 -28.14
N GLY A 469 18.40 -0.92 -28.85
CA GLY A 469 17.61 -2.15 -28.77
C GLY A 469 17.94 -3.24 -29.80
N HIS A 470 18.48 -2.87 -30.96
CA HIS A 470 18.79 -3.79 -32.05
C HIS A 470 20.25 -3.62 -32.46
N SER A 471 21.11 -4.54 -32.05
CA SER A 471 22.53 -4.62 -32.47
C SER A 471 22.74 -4.84 -33.99
N VAL A 472 21.68 -4.81 -34.79
CA VAL A 472 21.64 -5.24 -36.20
C VAL A 472 21.21 -4.10 -37.16
N LEU A 473 21.13 -2.85 -36.70
CA LEU A 473 20.65 -1.73 -37.54
C LEU A 473 21.69 -0.81 -38.24
N PRO A 474 22.92 -1.23 -38.67
CA PRO A 474 23.77 -0.35 -39.49
C PRO A 474 23.06 0.16 -40.76
N THR A 475 22.20 -0.66 -41.37
CA THR A 475 21.55 -0.41 -42.66
C THR A 475 20.39 0.60 -42.63
N VAL A 476 19.64 0.70 -41.53
CA VAL A 476 18.55 1.69 -41.40
C VAL A 476 19.12 3.07 -41.15
N THR A 477 20.15 3.16 -40.31
CA THR A 477 20.88 4.40 -40.09
C THR A 477 21.49 4.91 -41.38
N GLU A 478 22.08 4.04 -42.22
CA GLU A 478 22.70 4.44 -43.48
C GLU A 478 21.68 4.93 -44.54
N LYS A 479 20.51 4.30 -44.62
CA LYS A 479 19.41 4.75 -45.51
C LYS A 479 18.77 6.05 -45.03
N LEU A 480 18.51 6.20 -43.73
CA LEU A 480 18.02 7.46 -43.15
C LEU A 480 19.05 8.58 -43.29
N PHE A 481 20.34 8.29 -43.11
CA PHE A 481 21.42 9.25 -43.29
C PHE A 481 21.55 9.71 -44.75
N LYS A 482 21.48 8.79 -45.72
CA LYS A 482 21.45 9.12 -47.17
C LYS A 482 20.21 9.93 -47.55
N HIS A 483 19.04 9.63 -46.98
CA HIS A 483 17.82 10.40 -47.21
C HIS A 483 17.89 11.80 -46.55
N ASN A 484 18.46 11.89 -45.34
CA ASN A 484 18.69 13.16 -44.65
C ASN A 484 19.66 14.07 -45.42
N GLN A 485 20.71 13.51 -46.03
CA GLN A 485 21.61 14.24 -46.93
C GLN A 485 20.89 14.75 -48.18
N ALA A 486 19.99 13.95 -48.77
CA ALA A 486 19.23 14.35 -49.95
C ALA A 486 18.24 15.49 -49.66
N ILE A 487 17.54 15.45 -48.53
CA ILE A 487 16.60 16.51 -48.13
C ILE A 487 17.34 17.80 -47.76
N LEU A 488 18.46 17.72 -47.04
CA LEU A 488 19.30 18.89 -46.71
C LEU A 488 19.98 19.52 -47.94
N SER A 489 20.08 18.80 -49.06
CA SER A 489 20.57 19.33 -50.34
C SER A 489 19.49 19.98 -51.22
N LEU A 490 18.22 19.86 -50.82
CA LEU A 490 17.04 20.39 -51.52
C LEU A 490 16.39 21.59 -50.80
N ALA A 491 16.84 21.92 -49.59
CA ALA A 491 16.55 23.15 -48.85
C ALA A 491 17.74 24.09 -48.94
#